data_AF-A0A453AWH7-F1
#
_entry.id   AF-A0A453AWH7-F1
#
_cell.length_a   1.000
_cell.length_b   1.000
_cell.length_c   1.000
_cell.angle_alpha   90.00
_cell.angle_beta   90.00
_cell.angle_gamma   90.00
#
_symmetry.space_group_name_H-M   'P 1'
#
loop_
_entity.id
_entity.type
_entity.pdbx_description
1 polymer ?
#
loop_
_entity_poly.entity_id
_entity_poly.type
_entity_poly.pdbx_seq_one_letter_code
_entity_poly.pdbx_strand_id
1 'polypeptide(L)'
;MHSTVKNEIRKRQSKWKSVHWELVEPAVSIRTLKARMITLDKNDLNKAYVQLTLEFITKQKFEAYNSKREVVSGDKSKEVLVKDIWVFERSLFHPGAYWRVCARITL
;
A
#
# COMPACT_ATOMS: atom_id res chain seq x y z
N MET A 1 2.64 -4.96 9.31
CA MET A 1 2.62 -5.19 7.85
C MET A 1 2.45 -6.67 7.60
N HIS A 2 1.38 -7.05 6.90
CA HIS A 2 1.02 -8.45 6.62
C HIS A 2 2.12 -9.16 5.83
N SER A 3 2.29 -10.47 6.04
CA SER A 3 3.36 -11.29 5.44
C SER A 3 3.36 -11.24 3.92
N THR A 4 2.19 -11.15 3.30
CA THR A 4 2.02 -11.04 1.83
C THR A 4 2.74 -9.82 1.25
N VAL A 5 2.53 -8.62 1.82
CA VAL A 5 3.18 -7.39 1.34
C VAL A 5 4.70 -7.47 1.53
N LYS A 6 5.15 -8.02 2.66
CA LYS A 6 6.59 -8.26 2.90
C LYS A 6 7.20 -9.21 1.85
N ASN A 7 6.49 -10.28 1.49
CA ASN A 7 6.94 -11.25 0.49
C ASN A 7 7.02 -10.63 -0.91
N GLU A 8 6.05 -9.81 -1.29
CA GLU A 8 6.08 -9.06 -2.55
C GLU A 8 7.28 -8.13 -2.63
N ILE A 9 7.54 -7.38 -1.55
CA ILE A 9 8.71 -6.49 -1.46
C ILE A 9 9.99 -7.30 -1.60
N ARG A 10 10.12 -8.41 -0.87
CA ARG A 10 11.31 -9.28 -0.95
C ARG A 10 11.54 -9.83 -2.35
N LYS A 11 10.46 -10.24 -3.05
CA LYS A 11 10.52 -10.73 -4.44
C LYS A 11 10.95 -9.64 -5.43
N ARG A 12 10.63 -8.37 -5.16
CA ARG A 12 11.09 -7.23 -5.97
C ARG A 12 12.56 -6.91 -5.67
N GLN A 13 12.93 -6.88 -4.40
CA GLN A 13 14.30 -6.60 -3.94
C GLN A 13 15.32 -7.64 -4.43
N SER A 14 14.92 -8.87 -4.75
CA SER A 14 15.83 -9.85 -5.35
C SER A 14 16.24 -9.50 -6.79
N LYS A 15 15.46 -8.66 -7.48
CA LYS A 15 15.73 -8.22 -8.85
C LYS A 15 16.18 -6.76 -8.93
N TRP A 16 15.67 -5.91 -8.04
CA TRP A 16 15.91 -4.48 -8.04
C TRP A 16 16.78 -4.10 -6.84
N LYS A 17 17.96 -3.55 -7.11
CA LYS A 17 18.87 -3.09 -6.06
C LYS A 17 18.45 -1.75 -5.47
N SER A 18 17.93 -0.86 -6.31
CA SER A 18 17.36 0.42 -5.92
C SER A 18 16.20 0.80 -6.83
N VAL A 19 15.38 1.74 -6.35
CA VAL A 19 14.21 2.25 -7.05
C VAL A 19 14.17 3.76 -6.89
N HIS A 20 13.94 4.47 -7.98
CA HIS A 20 13.44 5.84 -7.97
C HIS A 20 11.91 5.76 -8.07
N TRP A 21 11.23 6.39 -7.13
CA TRP A 21 9.77 6.48 -7.12
C TRP A 21 9.36 7.87 -6.67
N GLU A 22 8.44 8.47 -7.40
CA GLU A 22 7.87 9.79 -7.14
C GLU A 22 6.35 9.70 -7.28
N LEU A 23 5.64 10.17 -6.26
CA LEU A 23 4.21 10.47 -6.36
C LEU A 23 4.06 11.86 -6.95
N VAL A 24 3.40 11.97 -8.10
CA VAL A 24 3.05 13.26 -8.67
C VAL A 24 1.75 13.72 -8.03
N GLU A 25 1.87 14.72 -7.16
CA GLU A 25 0.75 15.32 -6.44
C GLU A 25 0.02 16.40 -7.27
N PRO A 26 -1.29 16.60 -7.06
CA PRO A 26 -2.16 15.85 -6.15
C PRO A 26 -2.58 14.48 -6.72
N ALA A 27 -3.06 13.59 -5.85
CA ALA A 27 -3.74 12.38 -6.28
C ALA A 27 -4.94 12.73 -7.18
N VAL A 28 -5.14 11.96 -8.27
CA VAL A 28 -6.25 12.19 -9.20
C VAL A 28 -7.58 11.87 -8.51
N SER A 29 -7.63 10.79 -7.75
CA SER A 29 -8.81 10.42 -6.96
C SER A 29 -8.44 9.52 -5.79
N ILE A 30 -9.13 9.69 -4.67
CA ILE A 30 -9.08 8.78 -3.52
C ILE A 30 -10.52 8.46 -3.13
N ARG A 31 -10.88 7.18 -3.14
CA ARG A 31 -12.24 6.73 -2.86
C ARG A 31 -12.28 5.61 -1.83
N THR A 32 -13.16 5.73 -0.85
CA THR A 32 -13.48 4.62 0.05
C THR A 32 -14.35 3.59 -0.69
N LEU A 33 -13.82 2.37 -0.87
CA LEU A 33 -14.55 1.26 -1.45
C LEU A 33 -15.35 0.49 -0.41
N LYS A 34 -14.77 0.29 0.78
CA LYS A 34 -15.40 -0.47 1.86
C LYS A 34 -14.86 -0.06 3.22
N ALA A 35 -15.75 0.06 4.20
CA ALA A 35 -15.40 0.11 5.61
C ALA A 35 -15.96 -1.13 6.30
N ARG A 36 -15.18 -1.75 7.18
CA ARG A 36 -15.65 -2.87 8.01
C ARG A 36 -15.03 -2.83 9.39
N MET A 37 -15.80 -3.27 10.39
CA MET A 37 -15.27 -3.63 11.70
C MET A 37 -15.09 -5.13 11.77
N ILE A 38 -13.99 -5.57 12.35
CA ILE A 38 -13.67 -6.96 12.62
C ILE A 38 -13.61 -7.11 14.12
N THR A 39 -14.42 -8.01 14.67
CA THR A 39 -14.37 -8.37 16.09
C THR A 39 -14.48 -9.89 16.23
N LEU A 40 -13.84 -10.44 17.26
CA LEU A 40 -13.96 -11.86 17.62
C LEU A 40 -15.26 -12.13 18.38
N ASP A 41 -15.67 -11.18 19.22
CA ASP A 41 -16.93 -11.19 19.94
C ASP A 41 -17.68 -9.89 19.64
N LYS A 42 -18.93 -10.00 19.21
CA LYS A 42 -19.77 -8.84 18.87
C LYS A 42 -20.02 -7.93 20.08
N ASN A 43 -19.91 -8.47 21.29
CA ASN A 43 -20.14 -7.76 22.53
C ASN A 43 -18.84 -7.21 23.16
N ASP A 44 -17.65 -7.63 22.69
CA ASP A 44 -16.36 -7.18 23.22
C ASP A 44 -15.57 -6.39 22.17
N LEU A 45 -15.63 -5.06 22.30
CA LEU A 45 -14.86 -4.14 21.45
C LEU A 45 -13.37 -4.07 21.83
N ASN A 46 -12.95 -4.68 22.94
CA ASN A 46 -11.55 -4.66 23.39
C ASN A 46 -10.61 -5.53 22.53
N LYS A 47 -11.15 -6.18 21.48
CA LYS A 47 -10.37 -6.88 20.45
C LYS A 47 -10.80 -6.48 19.03
N ALA A 48 -11.51 -5.38 18.89
CA ALA A 48 -12.03 -4.92 17.61
C ALA A 48 -11.00 -4.14 16.79
N TYR A 49 -11.03 -4.36 15.48
CA TYR A 49 -10.26 -3.62 14.48
C TYR A 49 -11.22 -2.96 13.50
N VAL A 50 -10.85 -1.79 13.00
CA VAL A 50 -11.53 -1.15 11.87
C VAL A 50 -10.62 -1.25 10.66
N GLN A 51 -11.19 -1.64 9.53
CA GLN A 51 -10.51 -1.66 8.25
C GLN A 51 -11.20 -0.75 7.24
N LEU A 52 -10.40 0.02 6.52
CA LEU A 52 -10.81 0.85 5.40
C LEU A 52 -10.11 0.35 4.14
N THR A 53 -10.88 0.01 3.12
CA THR A 53 -10.37 -0.31 1.78
C THR A 53 -10.54 0.94 0.92
N LEU A 54 -9.42 1.50 0.48
CA LEU A 54 -9.36 2.72 -0.30
C LEU A 54 -8.79 2.43 -1.69
N GLU A 55 -9.42 2.99 -2.71
CA GLU A 55 -8.90 3.09 -4.06
C GLU A 55 -8.16 4.42 -4.23
N PHE A 56 -6.95 4.34 -4.76
CA PHE A 56 -6.15 5.49 -5.15
C PHE A 56 -5.94 5.45 -6.65
N ILE A 57 -6.24 6.55 -7.32
CA ILE A 57 -5.82 6.82 -8.69
C ILE A 57 -4.80 7.95 -8.60
N THR A 58 -3.56 7.65 -8.93
CA THR A 58 -2.44 8.59 -8.81
C THR A 58 -1.59 8.58 -10.07
N LYS A 59 -0.88 9.68 -10.30
CA LYS A 59 0.21 9.73 -11.27
C LYS A 59 1.52 9.44 -10.54
N GLN A 60 2.34 8.56 -11.10
CA GLN A 60 3.61 8.15 -10.48
C GLN A 60 4.71 8.15 -11.54
N LYS A 61 5.94 8.40 -11.12
CA LYS A 61 7.15 8.14 -11.91
C LYS A 61 7.93 7.03 -11.23
N PHE A 62 8.46 6.09 -12.01
CA PHE A 62 9.11 4.90 -11.46
C PHE A 62 10.25 4.44 -12.37
N GLU A 63 11.40 4.16 -11.76
CA GLU A 63 12.54 3.51 -12.43
C GLU A 63 13.25 2.59 -11.45
N ALA A 64 13.47 1.33 -11.83
CA ALA A 64 14.20 0.35 -11.04
C ALA A 64 15.57 0.08 -11.63
N TYR A 65 16.55 -0.10 -10.75
CA TYR A 65 17.94 -0.32 -11.11
C TYR A 65 18.48 -1.65 -10.58
N ASN A 66 19.38 -2.28 -11.32
CA ASN A 66 20.15 -3.43 -10.83
C ASN A 66 21.38 -2.99 -10.01
N SER A 67 22.21 -3.94 -9.60
CA SER A 67 23.44 -3.66 -8.83
C SER A 67 24.49 -2.84 -9.59
N LYS A 68 24.45 -2.83 -10.92
CA LYS A 68 25.31 -2.03 -11.80
C LYS A 68 24.76 -0.63 -12.08
N ARG A 69 23.63 -0.26 -11.45
CA ARG A 69 22.88 1.00 -11.69
C ARG A 69 22.29 1.11 -13.10
N GLU A 70 22.18 0.00 -13.82
CA GLU A 70 21.48 -0.04 -15.12
C GLU A 70 19.97 -0.09 -14.88
N VAL A 71 19.22 0.59 -15.73
CA VAL A 71 17.75 0.56 -15.70
C VAL A 71 17.26 -0.83 -16.11
N VAL A 72 16.44 -1.45 -15.27
CA VAL A 72 15.83 -2.77 -15.56
C VAL A 72 14.32 -2.71 -15.72
N SER A 73 13.68 -1.61 -15.32
CA SER A 73 12.24 -1.40 -15.48
C SER A 73 11.89 0.07 -15.26
N GLY A 74 10.87 0.55 -15.97
CA GLY A 74 10.33 1.90 -15.78
C GLY A 74 11.11 2.98 -16.54
N ASP A 75 10.68 4.22 -16.32
CA ASP A 75 11.22 5.44 -16.92
C ASP A 75 10.89 6.59 -15.96
N LYS A 76 11.90 7.11 -15.27
CA LYS A 76 11.69 8.18 -14.27
C LYS A 76 11.23 9.51 -14.86
N SER A 77 11.30 9.69 -16.18
CA SER A 77 10.86 10.91 -16.85
C SER A 77 9.37 10.89 -17.21
N LYS A 78 8.74 9.71 -17.19
CA LYS A 78 7.35 9.52 -17.62
C LYS A 78 6.41 9.35 -16.45
N GLU A 79 5.31 10.09 -16.49
CA GLU A 79 4.19 9.89 -15.59
C GLU A 79 3.33 8.73 -16.08
N VAL A 80 3.05 7.79 -15.18
CA VAL A 80 2.10 6.69 -15.42
C VAL A 80 0.92 6.83 -14.48
N LEU A 81 -0.28 6.59 -15.01
CA LEU A 81 -1.50 6.53 -14.21
C LEU A 81 -1.57 5.16 -13.52
N VAL A 82 -1.59 5.16 -12.20
CA VAL A 82 -1.61 3.94 -11.38
C VAL A 82 -2.89 3.91 -10.58
N LYS A 83 -3.56 2.76 -10.62
CA LYS A 83 -4.69 2.43 -9.75
C LYS A 83 -4.22 1.41 -8.71
N ASP A 84 -4.27 1.80 -7.45
CA ASP A 84 -3.94 0.94 -6.31
C ASP A 84 -5.13 0.82 -5.36
N ILE A 85 -5.33 -0.37 -4.80
CA ILE A 85 -6.33 -0.60 -3.75
C ILE A 85 -5.61 -1.06 -2.49
N TRP A 86 -5.66 -0.23 -1.45
CA TRP A 86 -5.00 -0.48 -0.16
C TRP A 86 -6.01 -0.67 0.95
N VAL A 87 -5.73 -1.63 1.83
CA VAL A 87 -6.50 -1.86 3.06
C VAL A 87 -5.71 -1.32 4.23
N PHE A 88 -6.27 -0.32 4.90
CA PHE A 88 -5.77 0.22 6.15
C PHE A 88 -6.50 -0.40 7.32
N GLU A 89 -5.79 -0.57 8.43
CA GLU A 89 -6.33 -1.12 9.67
C GLU A 89 -5.92 -0.26 10.86
N ARG A 90 -6.83 -0.13 11.84
CA ARG A 90 -6.56 0.46 13.15
C ARG A 90 -7.25 -0.37 14.23
N SER A 91 -6.53 -0.70 15.30
CA SER A 91 -7.13 -1.31 16.49
C SER A 91 -7.94 -0.27 17.27
N LEU A 92 -9.07 -0.68 17.86
CA LEU A 92 -9.89 0.20 18.70
C LEU A 92 -9.52 0.17 20.18
N PHE A 93 -8.73 -0.82 20.59
CA PHE A 93 -8.48 -1.14 22.00
C PHE A 93 -7.08 -0.78 22.50
N HIS A 94 -6.18 -0.36 21.60
CA HIS A 94 -4.87 0.14 21.99
C HIS A 94 -4.90 1.67 22.01
N PRO A 95 -4.68 2.31 23.17
CA PRO A 95 -4.47 3.75 23.23
C PRO A 95 -3.30 4.15 22.32
N GLY A 96 -3.48 5.21 21.52
CA GLY A 96 -2.46 5.65 20.55
C GLY A 96 -2.39 4.83 19.25
N ALA A 97 -3.33 3.91 19.00
CA ALA A 97 -3.38 3.19 17.73
C ALA A 97 -3.56 4.13 16.53
N TYR A 98 -2.69 3.98 15.54
CA TYR A 98 -2.73 4.68 14.25
C TYR A 98 -3.10 3.74 13.11
N TRP A 99 -3.54 4.33 11.99
CA TRP A 99 -3.84 3.58 10.76
C TRP A 99 -2.57 3.00 10.16
N ARG A 100 -2.62 1.71 9.81
CA ARG A 100 -1.49 0.99 9.21
C ARG A 100 -1.93 0.30 7.94
N VAL A 101 -1.05 0.24 6.95
CA VAL A 101 -1.28 -0.59 5.76
C VAL A 101 -1.25 -2.07 6.16
N CYS A 102 -2.39 -2.73 5.97
CA CYS A 102 -2.57 -4.14 6.25
C CYS A 102 -2.39 -4.98 4.98
N ALA A 103 -3.06 -4.62 3.89
CA ALA A 103 -3.01 -5.40 2.65
C ALA A 103 -3.09 -4.49 1.41
N ARG A 104 -2.70 -5.07 0.27
CA ARG A 104 -2.97 -4.54 -1.07
C ARG A 104 -3.87 -5.53 -1.80
N ILE A 105 -4.91 -5.04 -2.46
CA ILE A 105 -5.75 -5.88 -3.32
C ILE A 105 -5.19 -5.79 -4.73
N THR A 106 -4.73 -6.92 -5.26
CA THR A 106 -4.43 -7.09 -6.68
C THR A 106 -5.71 -7.50 -7.40
N LEU A 107 -6.10 -6.73 -8.42
CA LEU A 107 -7.17 -7.10 -9.35
C LEU A 107 -6.67 -8.11 -10.37
#